data_AF-A0A755VA88-F1
#
_entry.id   AF-A0A755VA88-F1
#
_cell.length_a   1.000
_cell.length_b   1.000
_cell.length_c   1.000
_cell.angle_alpha   90.00
_cell.angle_beta   90.00
_cell.angle_gamma   90.00
#
_symmetry.space_group_name_H-M   'P 1'
#
loop_
_entity.id
_entity.type
_entity.pdbx_description
1 polymer ?
#
loop_
_entity_poly.entity_id
_entity_poly.type
_entity_poly.pdbx_seq_one_letter_code
_entity_poly.pdbx_strand_id
1 'polypeptide(L)' 'YLCAMKAGACRYDTEGYVTEHISQEEEAYAAARLDKIRRQNRIKAELQAVLDEK' A
#
# COMPACT_ATOMS: atom_id res chain seq x y z
N TYR A 1 0.07 -0.47 -4.56
CA TYR A 1 0.06 0.97 -4.26
C TYR A 1 1.11 1.34 -3.21
N LEU A 2 0.94 1.02 -1.92
CA LEU A 2 1.86 1.48 -0.86
C LEU A 2 3.35 1.14 -1.10
N CYS A 3 3.67 -0.03 -1.66
CA CYS A 3 5.07 -0.40 -1.98
C CYS A 3 5.74 0.55 -3.00
N ALA A 4 4.96 1.25 -3.82
CA ALA A 4 5.45 2.18 -4.83
C ALA A 4 5.68 3.59 -4.28
N MET A 5 5.19 3.89 -3.07
CA MET A 5 5.42 5.17 -2.39
C MET A 5 6.81 5.20 -1.76
N LYS A 6 7.83 5.34 -2.60
CA LYS A 6 9.23 5.54 -2.18
C LYS A 6 9.61 7.00 -2.33
N ALA A 7 10.51 7.52 -1.49
CA ALA A 7 10.96 8.90 -1.62
C ALA A 7 11.50 9.16 -3.03
N GLY A 8 11.05 10.26 -3.63
CA GLY A 8 11.37 10.63 -5.02
C GLY A 8 10.50 9.96 -6.09
N ALA A 9 9.56 9.07 -5.74
CA ALA A 9 8.59 8.56 -6.70
C ALA A 9 7.59 9.66 -7.12
N CYS A 10 7.07 9.58 -8.34
CA CYS A 10 6.14 10.58 -8.88
C CYS A 10 4.68 10.27 -8.55
N ARG A 11 3.90 11.31 -8.22
CA ARG A 11 2.44 11.30 -8.29
C ARG A 11 2.02 11.85 -9.65
N TYR A 12 0.95 11.29 -10.19
CA TYR A 12 0.42 11.66 -11.51
C TYR A 12 -1.02 12.13 -11.40
N ASP A 13 -1.38 13.13 -12.18
CA ASP A 13 -2.78 13.48 -12.42
C ASP A 13 -3.42 12.54 -13.47
N THR A 14 -4.67 12.83 -13.83
CA THR A 14 -5.43 12.04 -14.82
C THR A 14 -4.95 12.25 -16.26
N GLU A 15 -4.24 13.35 -16.54
CA GLU A 15 -3.65 13.65 -17.86
C GLU A 15 -2.26 13.01 -18.03
N GLY A 16 -1.68 12.50 -16.93
CA GLY A 16 -0.41 11.79 -16.91
C GLY A 16 0.78 12.70 -16.58
N TYR A 17 0.56 13.93 -16.15
CA TYR A 17 1.62 14.83 -15.71
C TYR A 17 2.03 14.56 -14.27
N VAL A 18 3.32 14.77 -13.97
CA VAL A 18 3.85 14.66 -12.60
C VAL A 18 3.39 15.89 -11.81
N THR A 19 2.67 15.66 -10.72
CA THR A 19 2.18 16.74 -9.84
C THR A 19 3.07 16.94 -8.63
N GLU A 20 3.60 15.86 -8.06
CA GLU A 20 4.39 15.87 -6.82
C GLU A 20 5.40 14.73 -6.80
N HIS A 21 6.42 14.87 -5.95
CA HIS A 21 7.32 13.77 -5.59
C HIS A 21 7.07 13.33 -4.16
N ILE A 22 7.03 12.03 -3.93
CA ILE A 22 6.86 11.44 -2.60
C ILE A 22 8.02 11.85 -1.69
N SER A 23 7.68 12.33 -0.49
CA SER A 23 8.64 12.69 0.56
C SER A 23 9.14 11.48 1.35
N GLN A 24 10.20 11.66 2.14
CA GLN A 24 10.70 10.63 3.06
C GLN A 24 9.67 10.28 4.16
N GLU A 25 8.92 11.26 4.64
CA GLU A 25 7.87 11.07 5.64
C GLU A 25 6.72 10.21 5.09
N GLU A 26 6.33 10.45 3.83
CA GLU A 26 5.32 9.65 3.14
C GLU A 26 5.78 8.22 2.87
N GLU A 27 7.06 8.00 2.55
CA GLU A 27 7.62 6.64 2.43
C GLU A 27 7.56 5.90 3.77
N ALA A 28 7.99 6.55 4.86
CA ALA A 28 7.93 5.97 6.20
C ALA A 28 6.48 5.63 6.61
N TYR A 29 5.54 6.52 6.32
CA TYR A 29 4.11 6.28 6.52
C TYR A 29 3.62 5.08 5.69
N ALA A 30 3.97 5.02 4.41
CA ALA A 30 3.56 3.93 3.52
C ALA A 30 4.11 2.58 3.98
N ALA A 31 5.36 2.54 4.44
CA ALA A 31 5.99 1.34 4.99
C ALA A 31 5.27 0.83 6.25
N ALA A 32 4.96 1.73 7.20
CA ALA A 32 4.23 1.38 8.42
C ALA A 32 2.81 0.87 8.11
N ARG A 33 2.10 1.52 7.18
CA ARG A 33 0.77 1.09 6.74
C ARG A 33 0.80 -0.25 6.02
N LEU A 34 1.83 -0.51 5.21
CA LEU A 34 1.99 -1.76 4.48
C LEU A 34 2.16 -2.96 5.43
N ASP A 35 2.93 -2.83 6.52
CA ASP A 35 3.05 -3.92 7.51
C ASP A 35 1.70 -4.28 8.12
N LYS A 36 0.92 -3.27 8.54
CA LYS A 36 -0.43 -3.47 9.08
C LYS A 36 -1.35 -4.17 8.07
N ILE A 37 -1.36 -3.72 6.82
CA ILE A 37 -2.19 -4.31 5.76
C ILE A 37 -1.79 -5.75 5.46
N ARG A 38 -0.48 -6.06 5.44
CA ARG A 38 -0.02 -7.45 5.24
C ARG A 38 -0.51 -8.37 6.35
N ARG A 39 -0.48 -7.93 7.62
CA ARG A 39 -1.04 -8.71 8.74
C ARG A 39 -2.54 -8.92 8.58
N GLN A 40 -3.28 -7.85 8.29
CA GLN A 40 -4.73 -7.92 8.08
C GLN A 40 -5.11 -8.84 6.91
N ASN A 41 -4.38 -8.78 5.80
CA ASN A 41 -4.65 -9.61 4.63
C ASN A 41 -4.40 -11.09 4.91
N ARG A 42 -3.37 -11.44 5.69
CA ARG A 42 -3.15 -12.84 6.11
C ARG A 42 -4.31 -13.36 6.95
N ILE A 43 -4.72 -12.61 7.98
CA ILE A 43 -5.86 -12.97 8.83
C ILE A 43 -7.14 -13.10 7.99
N LYS A 44 -7.38 -12.16 7.07
CA LYS A 44 -8.52 -12.24 6.17
C LYS A 44 -8.48 -13.49 5.29
N ALA A 45 -7.31 -13.86 4.76
CA ALA A 45 -7.16 -15.05 3.92
C ALA A 45 -7.40 -16.34 4.72
N GLU A 46 -6.89 -16.43 5.96
CA GLU A 46 -7.13 -17.56 6.86
C GLU A 46 -8.63 -17.71 7.17
N LEU A 47 -9.31 -16.60 7.48
CA LEU A 47 -10.75 -16.60 7.73
C LEU A 47 -11.55 -16.96 6.48
N GLN A 48 -11.12 -16.52 5.30
CA GLN A 48 -11.77 -16.89 4.04
C GLN A 48 -11.63 -18.39 3.77
N ALA A 49 -10.48 -19.00 4.03
CA ALA A 49 -10.29 -20.44 3.88
C ALA A 49 -11.26 -21.26 4.75
N VAL A 50 -11.52 -20.82 5.99
CA VAL A 50 -12.52 -21.44 6.88
C VAL A 50 -13.94 -21.36 6.32
N LEU A 51 -14.26 -20.29 5.58
CA LEU A 51 -15.57 -20.15 4.93
C LEU A 51 -15.66 -21.01 3.67
N ASP A 52 -14.57 -21.11 2.89
CA ASP A 52 -14.53 -21.88 1.65
C ASP A 52 -14.59 -23.39 1.89
N GLU A 53 -14.22 -23.87 3.08
CA GLU A 53 -14.32 -25.27 3.51
C GLU A 53 -15.74 -25.69 3.98
N LYS A 54 -16.71 -24.78 4.04
CA LYS A 54 -18.10 -25.04 4.44
C LYS A 54 -19.05 -25.13 3.25
#